data_AF-A0A8J7JX46-F1
#
_entry.id   AF-A0A8J7JX46-F1
#
_cell.length_a   1.000
_cell.length_b   1.000
_cell.length_c   1.000
_cell.angle_alpha   90.00
_cell.angle_beta   90.00
_cell.angle_gamma   90.00
#
_symmetry.space_group_name_H-M   'P 1'
#
loop_
_entity.id
_entity.type
_entity.pdbx_description
1 polymer ?
#
loop_
_entity_poly.entity_id
_entity_poly.type
_entity_poly.pdbx_seq_one_letter_code
_entity_poly.pdbx_strand_id
1 'polypeptide(L)'
;MGTEFSKDKVAIVGGGENLNWFNTMLGEQMAIRVHSKDVGGAFAVIEARVPPFIGPPLHYHEEREEIFEVLEGRFRFHCAGEEFEVVPGTSVVVPRNSVHGWVNLGPGTARLLFTFVPGGIDEFFPQIGLTSPEGWTDLGRQNDVWIVGAPLSVQAVPPNATADPATQND
;
A
#
# COMPACT_ATOMS: atom_id res chain seq x y z
N MET A 1 16.02 -36.50 16.48
CA MET A 1 14.95 -36.02 15.58
C MET A 1 15.58 -35.04 14.61
N GLY A 2 16.04 -35.51 13.46
CA GLY A 2 16.56 -34.66 12.39
C GLY A 2 15.41 -34.35 11.44
N THR A 3 15.08 -33.08 11.28
CA THR A 3 14.15 -32.65 10.23
C THR A 3 14.91 -32.64 8.91
N GLU A 4 14.71 -33.69 8.10
CA GLU A 4 15.04 -33.65 6.68
C GLU A 4 14.08 -32.67 5.99
N PHE A 5 14.64 -31.60 5.43
CA PHE A 5 13.92 -30.77 4.46
C PHE A 5 13.83 -31.55 3.14
N SER A 6 12.63 -31.58 2.52
CA SER A 6 12.44 -32.15 1.17
C SER A 6 13.40 -31.49 0.17
N LYS A 7 13.93 -32.28 -0.77
CA LYS A 7 14.82 -31.81 -1.86
C LYS A 7 14.18 -30.75 -2.77
N ASP A 8 12.86 -30.59 -2.71
CA ASP A 8 12.08 -29.62 -3.50
C ASP A 8 11.68 -28.36 -2.70
N LYS A 9 12.14 -28.21 -1.45
CA LYS A 9 11.87 -27.04 -0.59
C LYS A 9 13.11 -26.18 -0.49
N VAL A 10 13.31 -25.29 -1.46
CA VAL A 10 14.38 -24.30 -1.45
C VAL A 10 13.85 -23.00 -0.85
N ALA A 11 14.68 -22.30 -0.06
CA ALA A 11 14.33 -20.98 0.44
C ALA A 11 14.23 -19.98 -0.73
N ILE A 12 13.21 -19.12 -0.70
CA ILE A 12 13.10 -18.00 -1.63
C ILE A 12 13.95 -16.87 -1.06
N VAL A 13 14.95 -16.45 -1.85
CA VAL A 13 15.88 -15.40 -1.45
C VAL A 13 15.66 -14.21 -2.39
N GLY A 14 15.14 -13.11 -1.84
CA GLY A 14 14.97 -11.87 -2.58
C GLY A 14 16.30 -11.20 -2.91
N GLY A 15 16.30 -10.32 -3.92
CA GLY A 15 17.52 -9.74 -4.52
C GLY A 15 18.36 -8.79 -3.64
N GLY A 16 18.05 -8.61 -2.35
CA GLY A 16 18.82 -7.74 -1.45
C GLY A 16 18.98 -6.32 -2.01
N GLU A 17 20.21 -5.95 -2.39
CA GLU A 17 20.56 -4.66 -3.04
C GLU A 17 20.24 -4.62 -4.54
N ASN A 18 20.13 -5.78 -5.20
CA ASN A 18 19.92 -5.93 -6.64
C ASN A 18 18.44 -6.08 -7.00
N LEU A 19 17.57 -5.30 -6.36
CA LEU A 19 16.16 -5.28 -6.74
C LEU A 19 15.94 -4.55 -8.05
N ASN A 20 15.03 -5.09 -8.86
CA ASN A 20 14.52 -4.41 -10.04
C ASN A 20 13.45 -3.39 -9.60
N TRP A 21 13.86 -2.13 -9.51
CA TRP A 21 12.96 -1.02 -9.24
C TRP A 21 12.27 -0.55 -10.52
N PHE A 22 10.97 -0.31 -10.44
CA PHE A 22 10.16 0.25 -11.52
C PHE A 22 9.36 1.44 -11.00
N ASN A 23 9.05 2.38 -11.89
CA ASN A 23 8.28 3.57 -11.53
C ASN A 23 6.79 3.24 -11.53
N THR A 24 6.05 3.84 -10.59
CA THR A 24 4.59 3.78 -10.48
C THR A 24 4.01 5.20 -10.59
N MET A 25 3.15 5.60 -9.66
CA MET A 25 2.51 6.92 -9.70
C MET A 25 3.42 8.03 -9.16
N LEU A 26 3.38 9.21 -9.78
CA LEU A 26 3.95 10.45 -9.23
C LEU A 26 5.44 10.36 -8.84
N GLY A 27 6.23 9.55 -9.54
CA GLY A 27 7.66 9.37 -9.27
C GLY A 27 7.98 8.39 -8.14
N GLU A 28 6.97 7.73 -7.56
CA GLU A 28 7.16 6.57 -6.70
C GLU A 28 7.88 5.45 -7.47
N GLN A 29 8.74 4.72 -6.76
CA GLN A 29 9.36 3.52 -7.27
C GLN A 29 8.99 2.34 -6.38
N MET A 30 8.67 1.21 -7.00
CA MET A 30 8.40 -0.03 -6.30
C MET A 30 9.35 -1.14 -6.76
N ALA A 31 9.51 -2.15 -5.92
CA ALA A 31 10.18 -3.39 -6.25
C ALA A 31 9.48 -4.58 -5.59
N ILE A 32 9.36 -5.68 -6.34
CA ILE A 32 8.83 -6.94 -5.83
C ILE A 32 9.95 -7.64 -5.05
N ARG A 33 9.78 -7.76 -3.73
CA ARG A 33 10.71 -8.47 -2.82
C ARG A 33 10.44 -9.98 -2.84
N VAL A 34 9.17 -10.36 -2.90
CA VAL A 34 8.69 -11.75 -3.08
C VAL A 34 7.52 -11.72 -4.06
N HIS A 35 7.67 -12.41 -5.19
CA HIS A 35 6.61 -12.54 -6.19
C HIS A 35 5.65 -13.65 -5.75
N SER A 36 4.35 -13.42 -5.89
CA SER A 36 3.33 -14.39 -5.48
C SER A 36 3.47 -15.73 -6.20
N LYS A 37 3.93 -15.75 -7.45
CA LYS A 37 4.19 -16.98 -8.21
C LYS A 37 5.24 -17.87 -7.58
N ASP A 38 6.20 -17.30 -6.86
CA ASP A 38 7.28 -18.05 -6.22
C ASP A 38 6.79 -18.77 -4.96
N VAL A 39 5.69 -18.30 -4.37
CA VAL A 39 5.05 -18.87 -3.17
C VAL A 39 3.66 -19.47 -3.45
N GLY A 40 3.36 -19.79 -4.70
CA GLY A 40 2.07 -20.41 -5.09
C GLY A 40 0.84 -19.54 -4.77
N GLY A 41 0.99 -18.21 -4.82
CA GLY A 41 -0.08 -17.25 -4.55
C GLY A 41 -0.30 -16.91 -3.08
N ALA A 42 0.46 -17.51 -2.15
CA ALA A 42 0.22 -17.37 -0.71
C ALA A 42 0.31 -15.92 -0.22
N PHE A 43 1.30 -15.16 -0.72
CA PHE A 43 1.46 -13.74 -0.42
C PHE A 43 2.34 -13.07 -1.49
N ALA A 44 2.36 -11.74 -1.52
CA ALA A 44 3.36 -10.96 -2.23
C ALA A 44 3.97 -9.93 -1.28
N VAL A 45 5.25 -9.62 -1.44
CA VAL A 45 5.93 -8.57 -0.67
C VAL A 45 6.48 -7.53 -1.63
N ILE A 46 6.09 -6.28 -1.44
CA ILE A 46 6.49 -5.14 -2.26
C ILE A 46 7.17 -4.11 -1.35
N GLU A 47 8.22 -3.47 -1.86
CA GLU A 47 8.80 -2.30 -1.24
C GLU A 47 8.62 -1.07 -2.12
N ALA A 48 8.22 0.04 -1.52
CA ALA A 48 8.10 1.34 -2.17
C ALA A 48 9.12 2.35 -1.63
N ARG A 49 9.64 3.17 -2.54
CA ARG A 49 10.31 4.45 -2.30
C ARG A 49 9.33 5.54 -2.66
N VAL A 50 8.85 6.26 -1.65
CA VAL A 50 7.75 7.20 -1.77
C VAL A 50 8.30 8.63 -1.76
N PRO A 51 8.17 9.39 -2.86
CA PRO A 51 8.44 10.82 -2.88
C PRO A 51 7.75 11.61 -1.75
N PRO A 52 8.22 12.83 -1.47
CA PRO A 52 7.58 13.71 -0.52
C PRO A 52 6.10 13.94 -0.85
N PHE A 53 5.24 13.93 0.16
CA PHE A 53 3.88 14.48 0.09
C PHE A 53 2.91 13.77 -0.86
N ILE A 54 3.23 12.54 -1.26
CA ILE A 54 2.34 11.73 -2.10
C ILE A 54 1.90 10.45 -1.39
N GLY A 55 0.85 9.85 -1.94
CA GLY A 55 0.37 8.52 -1.61
C GLY A 55 -0.75 8.09 -2.56
N PRO A 56 -1.26 6.86 -2.42
CA PRO A 56 -2.27 6.32 -3.33
C PRO A 56 -3.63 7.02 -3.13
N PRO A 57 -4.53 6.97 -4.13
CA PRO A 57 -5.94 7.23 -3.93
C PRO A 57 -6.52 6.34 -2.82
N LEU A 58 -7.58 6.80 -2.15
CA LEU A 58 -8.30 5.94 -1.21
C LEU A 58 -8.92 4.74 -1.95
N HIS A 59 -8.69 3.54 -1.44
CA HIS A 59 -9.14 2.30 -2.05
C HIS A 59 -9.41 1.19 -1.03
N TYR A 60 -9.94 0.07 -1.49
CA TYR A 60 -10.03 -1.17 -0.73
C TYR A 60 -9.76 -2.39 -1.61
N HIS A 61 -9.54 -3.53 -0.96
CA HIS A 61 -9.39 -4.86 -1.56
C HIS A 61 -10.50 -5.77 -1.02
N GLU A 62 -11.19 -6.53 -1.86
CA GLU A 62 -12.21 -7.51 -1.47
C GLU A 62 -11.59 -8.82 -0.99
N GLU A 63 -10.49 -9.23 -1.64
CA GLU A 63 -9.93 -10.56 -1.47
C GLU A 63 -8.75 -10.62 -0.48
N ARG A 64 -8.12 -9.47 -0.20
CA ARG A 64 -6.78 -9.41 0.41
C ARG A 64 -6.74 -8.56 1.68
N GLU A 65 -5.97 -9.05 2.65
CA GLU A 65 -5.41 -8.21 3.70
C GLU A 65 -4.15 -7.51 3.16
N GLU A 66 -3.89 -6.28 3.62
CA GLU A 66 -2.65 -5.57 3.35
C GLU A 66 -1.93 -5.22 4.65
N ILE A 67 -0.66 -5.57 4.75
CA ILE A 67 0.16 -5.35 5.94
C ILE A 67 1.32 -4.46 5.55
N PHE A 68 1.43 -3.30 6.19
CA PHE A 68 2.50 -2.33 5.99
C PHE A 68 3.54 -2.42 7.10
N GLU A 69 4.80 -2.20 6.75
CA GLU A 69 5.89 -1.90 7.67
C GLU A 69 6.56 -0.59 7.23
N VAL A 70 6.65 0.38 8.14
CA VAL A 70 7.36 1.62 7.87
C VAL A 70 8.86 1.38 8.02
N LEU A 71 9.61 1.52 6.93
CA LEU A 71 11.06 1.34 6.93
C LEU A 71 11.81 2.66 7.14
N GLU A 72 11.29 3.76 6.58
CA GLU A 72 11.91 5.08 6.64
C GLU A 72 10.85 6.18 6.46
N GLY A 73 11.03 7.34 7.09
CA GLY A 73 10.13 8.48 6.96
C GLY A 73 8.97 8.46 7.97
N ARG A 74 7.93 9.26 7.69
CA ARG A 74 6.73 9.37 8.52
C ARG A 74 5.51 9.44 7.62
N PHE A 75 4.50 8.65 7.94
CA PHE A 75 3.27 8.54 7.15
C PHE A 75 2.05 8.90 7.97
N ARG A 76 1.03 9.46 7.33
CA ARG A 76 -0.34 9.40 7.81
C ARG A 76 -1.04 8.26 7.11
N PHE A 77 -1.72 7.42 7.87
CA PHE A 77 -2.62 6.39 7.36
C PHE A 77 -4.06 6.80 7.62
N HIS A 78 -4.94 6.42 6.70
CA HIS A 78 -6.37 6.33 6.89
C HIS A 78 -6.75 4.85 6.80
N CYS A 79 -7.53 4.35 7.74
CA CYS A 79 -8.12 3.01 7.66
C CYS A 79 -9.44 2.98 8.43
N ALA A 80 -10.49 2.46 7.79
CA ALA A 80 -11.80 2.27 8.42
C ALA A 80 -12.37 3.52 9.12
N GLY A 81 -12.12 4.71 8.57
CA GLY A 81 -12.61 5.99 9.12
C GLY A 81 -11.69 6.66 10.14
N GLU A 82 -10.59 6.03 10.54
CA GLU A 82 -9.61 6.60 11.46
C GLU A 82 -8.36 7.06 10.71
N GLU A 83 -7.80 8.20 11.12
CA GLU A 83 -6.49 8.67 10.66
C GLU A 83 -5.48 8.70 11.80
N PHE A 84 -4.28 8.19 11.53
CA PHE A 84 -3.19 8.16 12.51
C PHE A 84 -1.83 8.28 11.81
N GLU A 85 -0.84 8.80 12.54
CA GLU A 85 0.52 8.92 12.04
C GLU A 85 1.39 7.78 12.55
N VAL A 86 2.29 7.30 11.68
CA VAL A 86 3.19 6.18 11.95
C VAL A 86 4.63 6.53 11.55
N VAL A 87 5.58 5.91 12.23
CA VAL A 87 7.03 6.15 12.12
C VAL A 87 7.77 4.83 11.87
N PRO A 88 9.09 4.84 11.57
CA PRO A 88 9.81 3.61 11.24
C PRO A 88 9.74 2.56 12.36
N GLY A 89 9.55 1.30 11.96
CA GLY A 89 9.34 0.17 12.87
C GLY A 89 7.88 -0.04 13.29
N THR A 90 6.93 0.75 12.77
CA THR A 90 5.50 0.52 12.97
C THR A 90 4.94 -0.40 11.88
N SER A 91 4.18 -1.41 12.32
CA SER A 91 3.37 -2.27 11.47
C SER A 91 1.91 -1.79 11.44
N VAL A 92 1.28 -1.78 10.28
CA VAL A 92 -0.16 -1.46 10.12
C VAL A 92 -0.83 -2.59 9.35
N VAL A 93 -1.93 -3.12 9.87
CA VAL A 93 -2.74 -4.13 9.17
C VAL A 93 -4.03 -3.48 8.71
N VAL A 94 -4.29 -3.55 7.41
CA VAL A 94 -5.53 -3.12 6.78
C VAL A 94 -6.37 -4.37 6.49
N PRO A 95 -7.55 -4.49 7.13
CA PRO A 95 -8.43 -5.60 6.84
C PRO A 95 -9.05 -5.51 5.44
N ARG A 96 -9.31 -6.64 4.78
CA ARG A 96 -10.11 -6.69 3.56
C ARG A 96 -11.42 -5.91 3.71
N ASN A 97 -11.89 -5.33 2.61
CA ASN A 97 -13.07 -4.48 2.53
C ASN A 97 -13.01 -3.20 3.38
N SER A 98 -11.83 -2.84 3.92
CA SER A 98 -11.62 -1.57 4.61
C SER A 98 -11.07 -0.53 3.64
N VAL A 99 -11.78 0.60 3.52
CA VAL A 99 -11.25 1.77 2.81
C VAL A 99 -10.03 2.29 3.54
N HIS A 100 -8.94 2.44 2.82
CA HIS A 100 -7.68 2.87 3.36
C HIS A 100 -6.84 3.66 2.35
N GLY A 101 -5.80 4.30 2.86
CA GLY A 101 -4.78 5.00 2.09
C GLY A 101 -3.73 5.57 3.03
N TRP A 102 -2.66 6.12 2.46
CA TRP A 102 -1.60 6.73 3.25
C TRP A 102 -0.97 7.89 2.49
N VAL A 103 -0.17 8.72 3.17
CA VAL A 103 0.61 9.80 2.55
C VAL A 103 1.93 9.99 3.28
N ASN A 104 3.02 10.16 2.53
CA ASN A 104 4.32 10.55 3.09
C ASN A 104 4.26 12.01 3.57
N LEU A 105 4.49 12.25 4.86
CA LEU A 105 4.43 13.60 5.46
C LEU A 105 5.79 14.31 5.45
N GLY A 106 6.87 13.63 5.06
CA GLY A 106 8.23 14.15 5.09
C GLY A 106 8.62 14.88 3.79
N PRO A 107 9.59 15.80 3.85
CA PRO A 107 10.15 16.48 2.68
C PRO A 107 11.14 15.62 1.88
N GLY A 108 11.46 14.41 2.35
CA GLY A 108 12.36 13.46 1.70
C GLY A 108 11.64 12.20 1.24
N THR A 109 12.34 11.38 0.46
CA THR A 109 11.86 10.05 0.08
C THR A 109 11.72 9.16 1.31
N ALA A 110 10.54 8.58 1.51
CA ALA A 110 10.25 7.63 2.57
C ALA A 110 10.22 6.19 2.02
N ARG A 111 10.19 5.19 2.91
CA ARG A 111 10.16 3.77 2.51
C ARG A 111 9.09 3.01 3.27
N LEU A 112 8.27 2.28 2.51
CA LEU A 112 7.24 1.37 3.00
C LEU A 112 7.48 -0.01 2.42
N LEU A 113 7.36 -1.03 3.27
CA LEU A 113 7.16 -2.41 2.82
C LEU A 113 5.68 -2.71 2.96
N PHE A 114 5.08 -3.41 2.01
CA PHE A 114 3.73 -3.92 2.18
C PHE A 114 3.59 -5.33 1.63
N THR A 115 2.77 -6.11 2.34
CA THR A 115 2.53 -7.53 2.09
C THR A 115 1.05 -7.74 1.84
N PHE A 116 0.72 -8.42 0.74
CA PHE A 116 -0.64 -8.80 0.42
C PHE A 116 -0.87 -10.27 0.73
N VAL A 117 -2.00 -10.59 1.37
CA VAL A 117 -2.40 -11.96 1.68
C VAL A 117 -3.88 -12.19 1.31
N PRO A 118 -4.19 -13.06 0.33
CA PRO A 118 -3.27 -13.74 -0.59
C PRO A 118 -2.53 -12.76 -1.51
N GLY A 119 -1.52 -13.24 -2.23
CA GLY A 119 -0.80 -12.45 -3.23
C GLY A 119 -1.60 -12.27 -4.53
N GLY A 120 -0.89 -12.15 -5.66
CA GLY A 120 -1.46 -12.13 -7.01
C GLY A 120 -1.76 -10.74 -7.55
N ILE A 121 -1.57 -9.69 -6.74
CA ILE A 121 -1.67 -8.27 -7.14
C ILE A 121 -0.32 -7.70 -7.60
N ASP A 122 0.77 -8.44 -7.44
CA ASP A 122 2.14 -7.96 -7.68
C ASP A 122 2.42 -7.59 -9.14
N GLU A 123 1.71 -8.19 -10.12
CA GLU A 123 1.82 -7.82 -11.54
C GLU A 123 1.05 -6.55 -11.90
N PHE A 124 0.17 -6.05 -11.02
CA PHE A 124 -0.56 -4.79 -11.23
C PHE A 124 0.35 -3.57 -11.07
N PHE A 125 1.26 -3.55 -10.10
CA PHE A 125 2.07 -2.36 -9.80
C PHE A 125 2.93 -1.87 -10.97
N PRO A 126 3.65 -2.74 -11.72
CA PRO A 126 4.39 -2.31 -12.90
C PRO A 126 3.49 -1.67 -13.98
N GLN A 127 2.22 -2.08 -14.06
CA GLN A 127 1.28 -1.55 -15.04
C GLN A 127 0.83 -0.13 -14.69
N ILE A 128 0.87 0.29 -13.42
CA ILE A 128 0.52 1.66 -13.00
C ILE A 128 1.40 2.68 -13.74
N GLY A 129 2.72 2.46 -13.76
CA GLY A 129 3.67 3.37 -14.41
C GLY A 129 3.58 3.40 -15.93
N LEU A 130 2.87 2.44 -16.53
CA LEU A 130 2.64 2.32 -17.97
C LEU A 130 1.22 2.78 -18.38
N THR A 131 0.38 3.11 -17.41
CA THR A 131 -1.03 3.48 -17.60
C THR A 131 -1.22 4.95 -17.27
N SER A 132 -1.91 5.70 -18.12
CA SER A 132 -2.24 7.09 -17.82
C SER A 132 -3.21 7.17 -16.62
N PRO A 133 -3.23 8.27 -15.86
CA PRO A 133 -4.09 8.40 -14.68
C PRO A 133 -5.57 8.10 -14.94
N GLU A 134 -6.08 8.40 -16.14
CA GLU A 134 -7.47 8.12 -16.52
C GLU A 134 -7.81 6.63 -16.55
N GLY A 135 -6.81 5.76 -16.76
CA GLY A 135 -6.96 4.31 -16.83
C GLY A 135 -6.82 3.59 -15.48
N TRP A 136 -6.36 4.26 -14.42
CA TRP A 136 -6.05 3.61 -13.14
C TRP A 136 -7.27 2.98 -12.48
N THR A 137 -8.46 3.58 -12.61
CA THR A 137 -9.69 3.02 -12.03
C THR A 137 -10.04 1.66 -12.62
N ASP A 138 -9.96 1.51 -13.95
CA ASP A 138 -10.28 0.26 -14.61
C ASP A 138 -9.20 -0.80 -14.41
N LEU A 139 -7.93 -0.37 -14.45
CA LEU A 139 -6.80 -1.22 -14.13
C LEU A 139 -6.89 -1.75 -12.69
N GLY A 140 -7.19 -0.87 -11.73
CA GLY A 140 -7.36 -1.24 -10.33
C GLY A 140 -8.48 -2.25 -10.13
N ARG A 141 -9.66 -2.01 -10.71
CA ARG A 141 -10.80 -2.93 -10.61
C ARG A 141 -10.49 -4.34 -11.10
N GLN A 142 -9.70 -4.47 -12.18
CA GLN A 142 -9.28 -5.77 -12.72
C GLN A 142 -8.34 -6.53 -11.80
N ASN A 143 -7.71 -5.85 -10.83
CA ASN A 143 -6.70 -6.39 -9.94
C ASN A 143 -7.10 -6.32 -8.46
N ASP A 144 -8.40 -6.13 -8.20
CA ASP A 144 -8.96 -6.03 -6.85
C ASP A 144 -8.37 -4.82 -6.07
N VAL A 145 -8.33 -3.66 -6.74
CA VAL A 145 -8.05 -2.34 -6.18
C VAL A 145 -9.21 -1.43 -6.52
N TRP A 146 -10.12 -1.24 -5.57
CA TRP A 146 -11.33 -0.47 -5.76
C TRP A 146 -11.12 0.98 -5.31
N ILE A 147 -10.78 1.86 -6.25
CA ILE A 147 -10.57 3.29 -5.95
C ILE A 147 -11.92 3.96 -5.63
N VAL A 148 -12.01 4.58 -4.46
CA VAL A 148 -13.25 5.19 -3.92
C VAL A 148 -13.09 6.65 -3.53
N GLY A 149 -11.87 7.21 -3.57
CA GLY A 149 -11.65 8.60 -3.18
C GLY A 149 -10.30 9.15 -3.60
N ALA A 150 -10.14 10.45 -3.39
CA ALA A 150 -8.88 11.14 -3.63
C ALA A 150 -7.77 10.67 -2.66
N PRO A 151 -6.48 10.88 -2.99
CA PRO A 151 -5.39 10.65 -2.05
C PRO A 151 -5.52 11.49 -0.78
N LEU A 152 -4.91 11.03 0.32
CA LEU A 152 -4.85 11.79 1.58
C LEU A 152 -4.11 13.12 1.40
N SER A 153 -4.56 14.14 2.12
CA SER A 153 -3.85 15.43 2.23
C SER A 153 -2.72 15.34 3.25
N VAL A 154 -1.63 16.05 2.99
CA VAL A 154 -0.56 16.27 3.99
C VAL A 154 -1.01 17.19 5.11
N GLN A 155 -1.97 18.09 4.84
CA GLN A 155 -2.60 18.90 5.89
C GLN A 155 -3.51 17.99 6.71
N ALA A 156 -3.36 18.01 8.03
CA ALA A 156 -4.27 17.29 8.90
C ALA A 156 -5.70 17.80 8.67
N VAL A 157 -6.67 16.90 8.54
CA VAL A 157 -8.08 17.28 8.62
C VAL A 157 -8.33 17.68 10.07
N PRO A 158 -8.75 18.93 10.36
CA PRO A 158 -9.05 19.32 11.73
C PRO A 158 -10.15 18.40 12.28
N PRO A 159 -10.04 17.92 13.53
CA PRO A 159 -11.13 17.20 14.15
C PRO A 159 -12.34 18.15 14.24
N ASN A 160 -13.45 17.75 13.63
CA ASN A 160 -14.75 18.44 13.47
C ASN A 160 -14.91 19.32 12.21
N ALA A 161 -15.29 18.66 11.11
CA ALA A 161 -16.28 19.18 10.18
C ALA A 161 -17.51 18.24 10.17
N THR A 162 -17.95 17.77 11.33
CA THR A 162 -19.26 17.13 11.50
C THR A 162 -20.29 18.22 11.80
N ALA A 163 -21.17 18.44 10.84
CA ALA A 163 -22.51 19.04 10.91
C ALA A 163 -22.77 20.03 12.06
N ASP A 164 -22.92 21.31 11.72
CA ASP A 164 -23.69 22.26 12.53
C ASP A 164 -25.19 21.89 12.45
N PRO A 165 -25.85 21.44 13.53
CA PRO A 165 -27.28 21.26 13.56
C PRO A 165 -27.89 22.50 14.24
N ALA A 166 -27.75 23.68 13.65
CA ALA A 166 -28.37 24.89 14.20
C ALA A 166 -28.83 25.87 13.12
N THR A 167 -29.82 25.46 12.32
CA THR A 167 -30.86 26.40 11.86
C THR A 167 -32.23 25.73 11.92
N GLN A 168 -32.80 25.70 13.12
CA GLN A 168 -34.25 25.77 13.34
C GLN A 168 -34.51 26.73 14.51
N ASN A 169 -35.45 27.64 14.27
CA ASN A 169 -36.06 28.64 15.18
C ASN A 169 -35.28 29.97 15.31
N ASP A 170 -35.61 30.94 14.46
CA ASP A 170 -36.69 31.92 14.71
C ASP A 170 -37.22 32.53 13.40
#